data_AF-A0A2W7CU19-F1
#
_entry.id   AF-A0A2W7CU19-F1
#
_cell.length_a   1.000
_cell.length_b   1.000
_cell.length_c   1.000
_cell.angle_alpha   90.00
_cell.angle_beta   90.00
_cell.angle_gamma   90.00
#
_symmetry.space_group_name_H-M   'P 1'
#
loop_
_entity.id
_entity.type
_entity.pdbx_description
1 polymer ?
#
loop_
_entity_poly.entity_id
_entity_poly.type
_entity_poly.pdbx_seq_one_letter_code
_entity_poly.pdbx_strand_id
1 'polypeptide(L)'
;MSALTRFLGDSPFRVILKLLVVSFLVGLVMNAFGWSPMDVLYGIQKFFRDLWNLGFHAIDRFLGYILLGAAIVVPAFILLRIASYRK
;
A
#
# COMPACT_ATOMS: atom_id res chain seq x y z
N MET A 1 7.05 29.54 15.13
CA MET A 1 8.10 29.85 14.13
C MET A 1 9.18 28.78 14.21
N SER A 2 9.82 28.41 13.08
CA SER A 2 11.15 27.76 13.02
C SER A 2 11.32 26.27 12.68
N ALA A 3 10.39 25.61 11.96
CA ALA A 3 10.80 24.44 11.17
C ALA A 3 11.74 24.85 10.02
N LEU A 4 11.43 26.00 9.38
CA LEU A 4 12.25 26.61 8.33
C LEU A 4 13.59 27.14 8.85
N THR A 5 13.65 27.78 10.03
CA THR A 5 14.93 28.28 10.57
C THR A 5 15.83 27.16 11.11
N ARG A 6 15.29 25.99 11.46
CA ARG A 6 16.10 24.77 11.71
C ARG A 6 16.60 24.13 10.41
N PHE A 7 15.87 24.28 9.30
CA PHE A 7 16.31 23.90 7.95
C PHE A 7 17.39 24.83 7.38
N LEU A 8 17.37 26.11 7.78
CA LEU A 8 18.40 27.10 7.45
C LEU A 8 19.59 27.09 8.45
N GLY A 9 19.47 26.39 9.57
CA GLY A 9 20.50 26.32 10.62
C GLY A 9 21.64 25.36 10.30
N ASP A 10 21.42 24.40 9.40
CA ASP A 10 22.48 23.72 8.66
C ASP A 10 22.55 24.39 7.29
N SER A 11 23.75 24.76 6.80
CA SER A 11 23.81 25.56 5.58
C SER A 11 23.09 24.79 4.45
N PRO A 12 22.13 25.40 3.72
CA PRO A 12 21.45 24.74 2.60
C PRO A 12 22.44 24.11 1.62
N PHE A 13 23.62 24.71 1.51
CA PHE A 13 24.77 24.18 0.79
C PHE A 13 25.27 22.81 1.31
N ARG A 14 25.37 22.61 2.62
CA ARG A 14 25.75 21.33 3.23
C ARG A 14 24.72 20.24 2.95
N VAL A 15 23.43 20.57 2.94
CA VAL A 15 22.35 19.63 2.59
C VAL A 15 22.45 19.22 1.12
N ILE A 16 22.62 20.19 0.21
CA ILE A 16 22.82 19.91 -1.22
C ILE A 16 24.02 19.01 -1.42
N LEU A 17 25.16 19.31 -0.79
CA LEU A 17 26.38 18.49 -0.89
C LEU A 17 26.15 17.07 -0.38
N LYS A 18 25.47 16.91 0.76
CA LYS A 18 25.12 15.61 1.33
C LYS A 18 24.22 14.82 0.37
N LEU A 19 23.20 15.45 -0.19
CA LEU A 19 22.30 14.82 -1.16
C LEU A 19 23.05 14.41 -2.44
N LEU A 20 23.98 15.24 -2.91
CA LEU A 20 24.80 14.96 -4.08
C LEU A 20 25.69 13.73 -3.85
N VAL A 21 26.39 13.69 -2.71
CA VAL A 21 27.23 12.55 -2.31
C VAL A 21 26.39 11.28 -2.15
N VAL A 22 25.25 11.35 -1.46
CA VAL A 22 24.38 10.19 -1.27
C VAL A 22 23.82 9.70 -2.61
N SER A 23 23.38 10.60 -3.49
CA SER A 23 22.84 10.23 -4.81
C SER A 23 23.92 9.58 -5.69
N PHE A 24 25.16 10.08 -5.62
CA PHE A 24 26.30 9.48 -6.30
C PHE A 24 26.62 8.09 -5.78
N LEU A 25 26.67 7.91 -4.46
CA LEU A 25 26.90 6.60 -3.83
C LEU A 25 25.80 5.60 -4.21
N VAL A 26 24.54 6.01 -4.17
CA VAL A 26 23.41 5.17 -4.59
C VAL A 26 23.54 4.79 -6.06
N GLY A 27 23.89 5.74 -6.94
CA GLY A 27 24.13 5.45 -8.37
C GLY A 27 25.27 4.46 -8.60
N LEU A 28 26.35 4.57 -7.82
CA LEU A 28 27.49 3.65 -7.87
C LEU A 28 27.11 2.24 -7.41
N VAL A 29 26.34 2.15 -6.32
CA VAL A 29 25.78 0.88 -5.82
C VAL A 29 24.87 0.24 -6.87
N MET A 30 23.94 1.00 -7.46
CA MET A 30 23.05 0.52 -8.51
C MET A 30 23.84 0.00 -9.72
N ASN A 31 24.86 0.75 -10.16
CA ASN A 31 25.75 0.33 -11.25
C ASN A 31 26.53 -0.95 -10.90
N ALA A 32 27.07 -1.05 -9.69
CA ALA A 32 27.81 -2.23 -9.23
C ALA A 32 26.94 -3.50 -9.17
N PHE A 33 25.66 -3.36 -8.82
CA PHE A 33 24.69 -4.45 -8.87
C PHE A 33 24.08 -4.68 -10.25
N GLY A 34 24.45 -3.88 -11.26
CA GLY A 34 23.91 -3.97 -12.63
C GLY A 34 22.43 -3.56 -12.73
N TRP A 35 21.91 -2.83 -11.76
CA TRP A 35 20.51 -2.39 -11.72
C TRP A 35 20.38 -1.01 -12.34
N SER A 36 19.44 -0.87 -13.29
CA SER A 36 19.07 0.44 -13.83
C SER A 36 18.06 1.13 -12.91
N PRO A 37 18.05 2.49 -12.86
CA PRO A 37 17.00 3.23 -12.15
C PRO A 37 15.59 2.89 -12.61
N MET A 38 15.45 2.48 -13.87
CA MET A 38 14.18 2.10 -14.45
C MET A 38 13.66 0.78 -13.86
N ASP A 39 14.54 -0.14 -13.46
CA ASP A 39 14.16 -1.42 -12.85
C ASP A 39 13.45 -1.23 -11.51
N VAL A 40 13.83 -0.21 -10.73
CA VAL A 40 13.15 0.15 -9.48
C VAL A 40 11.71 0.58 -9.76
N LEU A 41 11.50 1.42 -10.77
CA LEU A 41 10.17 1.89 -11.16
C LEU A 41 9.32 0.73 -11.71
N TYR A 42 9.88 -0.11 -12.57
CA TYR A 42 9.19 -1.29 -13.09
C TYR A 42 8.87 -2.29 -11.99
N GLY A 43 9.77 -2.48 -11.01
CA GLY A 43 9.57 -3.33 -9.84
C GLY A 43 8.40 -2.88 -8.99
N ILE A 44 8.29 -1.57 -8.70
CA ILE A 44 7.16 -0.98 -7.98
C ILE A 44 5.86 -1.18 -8.77
N GLN A 45 5.86 -0.85 -10.06
CA GLN A 45 4.68 -1.00 -10.91
C GLN A 45 4.20 -2.45 -11.00
N LYS A 46 5.15 -3.39 -11.10
CA LYS A 46 4.88 -4.84 -11.10
C LYS A 46 4.33 -5.30 -9.75
N PHE A 47 4.93 -4.86 -8.65
CA PHE A 47 4.45 -5.16 -7.29
C PHE A 47 2.97 -4.76 -7.11
N PHE A 48 2.59 -3.55 -7.52
CA PHE A 48 1.19 -3.11 -7.43
C PHE A 48 0.26 -3.91 -8.37
N ARG A 49 0.70 -4.25 -9.60
CA ARG A 49 -0.08 -5.11 -10.50
C ARG A 49 -0.29 -6.50 -9.93
N ASP A 50 0.76 -7.12 -9.41
CA ASP A 50 0.71 -8.46 -8.85
C ASP A 50 -0.18 -8.45 -7.59
N LEU A 51 -0.05 -7.44 -6.73
CA LEU A 51 -0.90 -7.25 -5.56
C LEU A 51 -2.37 -7.07 -5.94
N TRP A 52 -2.68 -6.32 -6.99
CA TRP A 52 -4.04 -6.16 -7.51
C TRP A 52 -4.57 -7.50 -8.02
N ASN A 53 -3.82 -8.21 -8.87
CA ASN A 53 -4.25 -9.49 -9.42
C ASN A 53 -4.51 -10.55 -8.33
N LEU A 54 -3.68 -10.59 -7.28
CA LEU A 54 -3.87 -11.50 -6.14
C LEU A 54 -5.01 -11.03 -5.22
N GLY A 55 -5.08 -9.72 -4.94
CA GLY A 55 -6.08 -9.14 -4.05
C GLY A 55 -7.50 -9.35 -4.57
N PHE A 56 -7.73 -9.18 -5.87
CA PHE A 56 -9.06 -9.40 -6.46
C PHE A 56 -9.52 -10.86 -6.37
N HIS A 57 -8.62 -11.83 -6.52
CA HIS A 57 -8.94 -13.25 -6.31
C HIS A 57 -9.27 -13.58 -4.86
N ALA A 58 -8.58 -12.96 -3.91
CA ALA A 58 -8.86 -13.14 -2.48
C ALA A 58 -10.21 -12.50 -2.10
N ILE A 59 -10.51 -11.31 -2.64
CA ILE A 59 -11.77 -10.59 -2.42
C ILE A 59 -12.96 -11.40 -2.95
N ASP A 60 -12.85 -11.99 -4.15
CA ASP A 60 -13.93 -12.79 -4.74
C ASP A 60 -14.33 -13.97 -3.84
N ARG A 61 -13.33 -14.73 -3.33
CA ARG A 61 -13.58 -15.82 -2.38
C ARG A 61 -14.16 -15.32 -1.05
N PHE A 62 -13.65 -14.21 -0.53
CA PHE A 62 -14.14 -13.61 0.71
C PHE A 62 -15.61 -13.18 0.61
N LEU A 63 -15.98 -12.52 -0.49
CA LEU A 63 -17.36 -12.15 -0.77
C LEU A 63 -18.25 -13.40 -0.93
N GLY A 64 -17.74 -14.45 -1.56
CA GLY A 64 -18.44 -15.75 -1.65
C GLY A 64 -18.81 -16.33 -0.27
N TYR A 65 -17.89 -16.29 0.71
CA TYR A 65 -18.18 -16.72 2.08
C TYR A 65 -19.21 -15.83 2.79
N ILE A 66 -19.13 -14.51 2.60
CA ILE A 66 -20.13 -13.58 3.15
C ILE A 66 -21.50 -13.87 2.55
N LEU A 67 -21.60 -14.06 1.24
CA LEU A 67 -22.86 -14.38 0.56
C LEU A 67 -23.43 -15.72 1.00
N LEU A 68 -22.59 -16.74 1.18
CA LEU A 68 -23.01 -18.04 1.74
C LEU A 68 -23.56 -17.90 3.16
N GLY A 69 -22.87 -17.15 4.02
CA GLY A 69 -23.35 -16.86 5.37
C GLY A 69 -24.66 -16.06 5.35
N ALA A 70 -24.74 -15.03 4.50
CA ALA A 70 -25.93 -14.20 4.33
C ALA A 70 -27.13 -15.03 3.84
N ALA A 71 -26.92 -16.01 2.96
CA ALA A 71 -27.97 -16.90 2.47
C ALA A 71 -28.65 -17.69 3.60
N ILE A 72 -27.95 -17.95 4.71
CA ILE A 72 -28.50 -18.65 5.89
C ILE A 72 -29.00 -17.64 6.93
N VAL A 73 -28.19 -16.64 7.24
CA VAL A 73 -28.44 -15.68 8.33
C VAL A 73 -29.62 -14.77 8.00
N VAL A 74 -29.76 -14.31 6.74
CA VAL A 74 -30.84 -13.38 6.34
C VAL A 74 -32.22 -14.04 6.50
N PRO A 75 -32.48 -15.25 5.97
CA PRO A 75 -33.76 -15.92 6.22
C PRO A 75 -34.02 -16.21 7.69
N ALA A 76 -33.02 -16.71 8.42
CA ALA A 76 -33.15 -16.99 9.86
C ALA A 76 -33.53 -15.72 10.65
N PHE A 77 -32.87 -14.60 10.35
CA PHE A 77 -33.17 -13.30 10.95
C PHE A 77 -34.61 -12.86 10.65
N ILE A 78 -35.07 -12.99 9.41
CA ILE A 78 -36.45 -12.62 9.03
C ILE A 78 -37.47 -13.45 9.80
N LEU A 79 -37.27 -14.77 9.90
CA LEU A 79 -38.18 -15.66 10.63
C LEU A 79 -38.25 -15.30 12.12
N LEU A 80 -37.09 -15.09 12.75
CA LEU A 80 -37.01 -14.68 14.15
C LEU A 80 -37.66 -13.31 14.37
N ARG A 81 -37.47 -12.38 13.43
CA ARG A 81 -38.04 -11.03 13.49
C ARG A 81 -39.57 -11.07 13.42
N ILE A 82 -40.13 -11.84 12.49
CA ILE A 82 -41.58 -12.01 12.36
C ILE A 82 -42.17 -12.70 13.60
N ALA A 83 -41.49 -13.71 14.15
CA ALA A 83 -41.89 -14.37 15.38
C ALA A 83 -41.88 -13.42 16.59
N SER A 84 -40.89 -12.53 16.68
CA SER A 84 -40.81 -11.52 17.75
C SER A 84 -41.88 -10.44 17.67
N TYR A 85 -42.42 -10.18 16.46
CA TYR A 85 -43.40 -9.12 16.23
C TYR A 85 -44.83 -9.49 16.68
N ARG A 86 -45.07 -10.76 17.08
CA ARG A 86 -46.40 -11.25 17.53
C ARG A 86 -46.55 -11.28 19.07
N LYS A 87 -45.73 -10.54 19.81
CA LYS A 87 -45.96 -10.19 21.21
C LYS A 87 -46.08 -8.69 21.34
#